data_AF-A0A1F1VCV4-F1
#
_entry.id   AF-A0A1F1VCV4-F1
#
_cell.length_a   1.000
_cell.length_b   1.000
_cell.length_c   1.000
_cell.angle_alpha   90.00
_cell.angle_beta   90.00
_cell.angle_gamma   90.00
#
_symmetry.space_group_name_H-M   'P 1'
#
loop_
_entity.id
_entity.type
_entity.pdbx_description
1 polymer ?
#
loop_
_entity_poly.entity_id
_entity_poly.type
_entity_poly.pdbx_seq_one_letter_code
_entity_poly.pdbx_strand_id
1 'polypeptide(L)'
;MDAGEVVSSYHELWHVEASFRMSKHDLRAHPVFHHTRDAIEAHLTVVMASLAVARYLQDTTGISIARIVRELRGLQEVTINLNGHHLTAADPLTPQAEDILTALNIPTGH
;
A
#
# COMPACT_ATOMS: atom_id res chain seq x y z
N MET A 1 -24.75 -2.82 -24.10
CA MET A 1 -24.05 -3.85 -23.33
C MET A 1 -24.63 -5.19 -23.73
N ASP A 2 -23.77 -6.07 -24.24
CA ASP A 2 -24.13 -7.44 -24.56
C ASP A 2 -24.30 -8.27 -23.26
N ALA A 3 -25.08 -9.34 -23.29
CA ALA A 3 -25.33 -10.16 -22.09
C ALA A 3 -24.02 -10.74 -21.50
N GLY A 4 -23.02 -11.04 -22.33
CA GLY A 4 -21.71 -11.50 -21.85
C GLY A 4 -20.91 -10.42 -21.12
N GLU A 5 -21.04 -9.16 -21.53
CA GLU A 5 -20.37 -8.00 -20.93
C GLU A 5 -20.92 -7.70 -19.52
N VAL A 6 -22.23 -7.87 -19.33
CA VAL A 6 -22.88 -7.74 -18.01
C VAL A 6 -22.40 -8.80 -17.04
N VAL A 7 -22.30 -10.06 -17.48
CA VAL A 7 -21.82 -11.18 -16.65
C VAL A 7 -20.35 -11.00 -16.28
N SER A 8 -19.50 -10.57 -17.23
CA SER A 8 -18.09 -10.27 -16.95
C SER A 8 -17.94 -9.13 -15.94
N SER A 9 -18.71 -8.04 -16.08
CA SER A 9 -18.69 -6.92 -15.14
C SER A 9 -19.14 -7.32 -13.73
N TYR A 10 -20.09 -8.25 -13.62
CA TYR A 10 -20.50 -8.84 -12.34
C TYR A 10 -19.43 -9.75 -11.74
N HIS A 11 -18.62 -10.42 -12.56
CA HIS A 11 -17.49 -11.19 -12.09
C HIS A 11 -16.47 -10.26 -11.44
N GLU A 12 -16.18 -9.10 -12.03
CA GLU A 12 -15.24 -8.10 -11.49
C GLU A 12 -15.64 -7.52 -10.12
N LEU A 13 -16.88 -7.71 -9.66
CA LEU A 13 -17.37 -7.23 -8.36
C LEU A 13 -16.58 -7.84 -7.18
N TRP A 14 -15.92 -8.99 -7.38
CA TRP A 14 -15.06 -9.59 -6.36
C TRP A 14 -13.89 -8.67 -5.98
N HIS A 15 -13.39 -7.81 -6.89
CA HIS A 15 -12.35 -6.83 -6.60
C HIS A 15 -12.82 -5.80 -5.56
N VAL A 16 -14.09 -5.40 -5.65
CA VAL A 16 -14.75 -4.50 -4.71
C VAL A 16 -14.89 -5.17 -3.35
N GLU A 17 -15.38 -6.41 -3.31
CA GLU A 17 -15.51 -7.19 -2.07
C GLU A 17 -14.16 -7.44 -1.39
N ALA A 18 -13.13 -7.77 -2.17
CA ALA A 18 -11.78 -7.97 -1.65
C ALA A 18 -11.21 -6.67 -1.05
N SER A 19 -11.49 -5.53 -1.68
CA SER A 19 -11.08 -4.22 -1.19
C SER A 19 -11.81 -3.84 0.11
N PHE A 20 -13.10 -4.12 0.21
CA PHE A 20 -13.85 -3.95 1.46
C PHE A 20 -13.35 -4.89 2.57
N ARG A 21 -13.00 -6.14 2.25
CA ARG A 21 -12.47 -7.10 3.23
C ARG A 21 -11.13 -6.63 3.80
N MET A 22 -10.24 -6.14 2.94
CA MET A 22 -8.94 -5.59 3.32
C MET A 22 -9.09 -4.29 4.13
N SER A 23 -10.01 -3.41 3.70
CA SER A 23 -10.38 -2.20 4.42
C SER A 23 -10.83 -2.51 5.86
N LYS A 24 -11.62 -3.57 6.07
CA LYS A 24 -12.12 -3.97 7.38
C LYS A 24 -11.08 -4.56 8.33
N HIS A 25 -10.22 -5.48 7.86
CA HIS A 25 -9.28 -6.22 8.71
C HIS A 25 -7.89 -5.60 8.76
N ASP A 26 -7.35 -5.18 7.61
CA ASP A 26 -5.97 -4.70 7.49
C ASP A 26 -5.87 -3.20 7.73
N LEU A 27 -6.78 -2.40 7.15
CA LEU A 27 -6.76 -0.93 7.26
C LEU A 27 -7.63 -0.36 8.40
N ARG A 28 -8.30 -1.23 9.18
CA ARG A 28 -9.20 -0.85 10.29
C ARG A 28 -10.16 0.30 9.90
N ALA A 29 -10.76 0.20 8.73
CA ALA A 29 -11.53 1.29 8.13
C ALA A 29 -12.79 1.70 8.88
N HIS A 30 -13.26 0.89 9.83
CA HIS A 30 -14.39 1.26 10.67
C HIS A 30 -13.98 2.42 11.60
N PRO A 31 -14.57 3.62 11.46
CA PRO A 31 -14.24 4.76 12.30
C PRO A 31 -14.99 4.64 13.65
N VAL A 32 -14.72 3.57 14.42
CA VAL A 32 -15.48 3.23 15.64
C VAL A 32 -15.29 4.28 16.74
N PHE A 33 -14.13 4.91 16.80
CA PHE A 33 -13.75 5.88 17.85
C PHE A 33 -13.64 7.32 17.35
N HIS A 34 -14.16 7.61 16.14
CA HIS A 34 -14.11 8.96 15.57
C HIS A 34 -15.49 9.59 15.72
N HIS A 35 -15.59 10.68 16.48
CA HIS A 35 -16.88 11.27 16.85
C HIS A 35 -17.14 12.62 16.19
N THR A 36 -16.11 13.24 15.60
CA THR A 36 -16.27 14.46 14.80
C THR A 36 -16.29 14.10 13.33
N ARG A 37 -17.02 14.91 12.55
CA ARG A 37 -17.07 14.78 11.09
C ARG A 37 -15.67 14.80 10.49
N ASP A 38 -14.86 15.78 10.87
CA ASP A 38 -13.50 15.96 10.36
C ASP A 38 -12.62 14.73 10.63
N ALA A 39 -12.72 14.12 11.82
CA ALA A 39 -11.96 12.92 12.14
C ALA A 39 -12.41 11.72 11.28
N ILE A 40 -13.71 11.56 11.06
CA ILE A 40 -14.25 10.49 10.20
C ILE A 40 -13.79 10.68 8.75
N GLU A 41 -13.91 11.89 8.21
CA GLU A 41 -13.49 12.21 6.84
C GLU A 41 -11.98 11.99 6.66
N ALA A 42 -11.16 12.43 7.61
CA ALA A 42 -9.72 12.19 7.60
C ALA A 42 -9.38 10.69 7.62
N HIS A 43 -10.01 9.90 8.50
CA HIS A 43 -9.80 8.45 8.59
C HIS A 43 -10.15 7.75 7.27
N LEU A 44 -11.33 8.04 6.73
CA LEU A 44 -11.77 7.45 5.46
C LEU A 44 -10.85 7.85 4.30
N THR A 45 -10.38 9.09 4.27
CA THR A 45 -9.44 9.56 3.25
C THR A 45 -8.13 8.79 3.30
N VAL A 46 -7.55 8.62 4.50
CA VAL A 46 -6.31 7.85 4.69
C VAL A 46 -6.52 6.39 4.30
N VAL A 47 -7.62 5.76 4.73
CA VAL A 47 -7.97 4.38 4.38
C VAL A 47 -8.06 4.21 2.86
N MET A 48 -8.76 5.12 2.16
CA MET A 48 -8.93 5.04 0.71
C MET A 48 -7.59 5.23 -0.02
N ALA A 49 -6.76 6.17 0.43
CA ALA A 49 -5.42 6.37 -0.11
C ALA A 49 -4.54 5.12 0.10
N SER A 50 -4.52 4.57 1.31
CA SER A 50 -3.77 3.33 1.62
C SER A 50 -4.24 2.15 0.77
N LEU A 51 -5.55 2.00 0.57
CA LEU A 51 -6.12 0.97 -0.28
C LEU A 51 -5.68 1.12 -1.74
N ALA A 52 -5.75 2.33 -2.29
CA ALA A 52 -5.33 2.62 -3.66
C ALA A 52 -3.85 2.30 -3.88
N VAL A 53 -2.99 2.73 -2.95
CA VAL A 53 -1.55 2.40 -2.99
C VAL A 53 -1.34 0.89 -2.91
N ALA A 54 -1.98 0.21 -1.95
CA ALA A 54 -1.80 -1.22 -1.77
C ALA A 54 -2.22 -2.03 -3.00
N ARG A 55 -3.30 -1.63 -3.69
CA ARG A 55 -3.74 -2.24 -4.94
C ARG A 55 -2.75 -2.01 -6.07
N TYR A 56 -2.32 -0.77 -6.26
CA TYR A 56 -1.29 -0.47 -7.26
C TYR A 56 -0.02 -1.32 -7.06
N LEU A 57 0.46 -1.44 -5.82
CA LEU A 57 1.62 -2.25 -5.49
C LEU A 57 1.39 -3.74 -5.81
N GLN A 58 0.23 -4.27 -5.46
CA GLN A 58 -0.14 -5.66 -5.76
C GLN A 58 -0.22 -5.92 -7.27
N ASP A 59 -0.88 -5.05 -8.02
CA ASP A 59 -1.11 -5.23 -9.45
C ASP A 59 0.20 -5.11 -10.24
N THR A 60 1.08 -4.20 -9.83
CA THR A 60 2.38 -3.97 -10.48
C THR A 60 3.38 -5.08 -10.17
N THR A 61 3.41 -5.60 -8.94
CA THR A 61 4.40 -6.59 -8.51
C THR A 61 3.92 -8.04 -8.62
N GLY A 62 2.60 -8.27 -8.68
CA GLY A 62 1.99 -9.60 -8.55
C GLY A 62 2.10 -10.21 -7.14
N ILE A 63 2.64 -9.48 -6.16
CA ILE A 63 2.87 -9.97 -4.80
C ILE A 63 1.68 -9.61 -3.91
N SER A 64 1.35 -10.48 -2.95
CA SER A 64 0.28 -10.18 -1.99
C SER A 64 0.64 -8.99 -1.10
N ILE A 65 -0.34 -8.15 -0.81
CA ILE A 65 -0.17 -6.91 -0.01
C ILE A 65 0.46 -7.20 1.35
N ALA A 66 0.04 -8.28 2.03
CA ALA A 66 0.62 -8.69 3.30
C ALA A 66 2.12 -9.02 3.19
N ARG A 67 2.55 -9.63 2.09
CA ARG A 67 3.97 -9.90 1.83
C ARG A 67 4.72 -8.61 1.51
N ILE A 68 4.18 -7.74 0.66
CA ILE A 68 4.78 -6.42 0.37
C ILE A 68 5.02 -5.63 1.67
N VAL A 69 3.98 -5.51 2.51
CA VAL A 69 4.08 -4.83 3.81
C VAL A 69 5.13 -5.50 4.70
N ARG A 70 5.23 -6.83 4.71
CA ARG A 70 6.22 -7.53 5.52
C ARG A 70 7.65 -7.28 5.04
N GLU A 71 7.90 -7.37 3.73
CA GLU A 71 9.25 -7.20 3.17
C GLU A 71 9.72 -5.74 3.27
N LEU A 72 8.82 -4.75 3.09
CA LEU A 72 9.19 -3.34 3.11
C LEU A 72 9.19 -2.70 4.51
N ARG A 73 8.44 -3.23 5.48
CA ARG A 73 8.29 -2.62 6.83
C ARG A 73 9.61 -2.41 7.57
N GLY A 74 10.59 -3.28 7.32
CA GLY A 74 11.88 -3.25 8.01
C GLY A 74 12.85 -2.20 7.46
N LEU A 75 12.60 -1.65 6.27
CA LEU A 75 13.52 -0.73 5.62
C LEU A 75 13.43 0.65 6.25
N GLN A 76 14.54 1.14 6.77
CA GLN A 76 14.66 2.50 7.29
C GLN A 76 15.72 3.27 6.51
N GLU A 77 15.42 4.52 6.20
CA GLU A 77 16.40 5.49 5.71
C GLU A 77 16.59 6.54 6.81
N VAL A 78 17.83 6.69 7.29
CA VAL A 78 18.17 7.58 8.40
C VAL A 78 19.15 8.64 7.90
N THR A 79 18.78 9.91 8.04
CA THR A 79 19.70 11.03 7.81
C THR A 79 20.40 11.39 9.12
N ILE A 80 21.69 11.09 9.22
CA ILE A 80 22.55 11.43 10.36
C ILE A 80 23.21 12.78 10.08
N ASN A 81 22.99 13.77 10.94
CA ASN A 81 23.71 15.03 10.88
C ASN A 81 24.93 14.99 11.82
N LEU A 82 26.13 14.99 11.24
CA LEU A 82 27.39 15.11 11.98
C LEU A 82 28.06 16.44 11.63
N ASN A 83 28.11 17.37 12.58
CA ASN A 83 28.83 18.64 12.46
C ASN A 83 28.48 19.44 11.18
N GLY A 84 27.22 19.40 10.74
CA GLY A 84 26.76 20.09 9.52
C GLY A 84 26.85 19.28 8.23
N HIS A 85 27.38 18.05 8.29
CA HIS A 85 27.36 17.09 7.19
C HIS A 85 26.21 16.09 7.37
N HIS A 86 25.37 15.98 6.34
CA HIS A 86 24.31 14.98 6.27
C HIS A 86 24.86 13.68 5.67
N LEU A 87 24.82 12.60 6.45
CA LEU A 87 25.10 11.24 6.02
C LEU A 87 23.78 10.48 5.97
N THR A 88 23.38 10.00 4.80
CA THR A 88 22.23 9.11 4.65
C THR A 88 22.70 7.67 4.83
N ALA A 89 22.15 6.97 5.81
CA ALA A 89 22.35 5.54 6.02
C ALA A 89 21.02 4.82 5.76
N ALA A 90 21.05 3.82 4.89
CA ALA A 90 19.89 2.97 4.59
C ALA A 90 20.21 1.52 4.97
N ASP A 91 19.20 0.78 5.43
CA ASP A 91 19.34 -0.66 5.59
C ASP A 91 19.65 -1.32 4.24
N PRO A 92 20.53 -2.33 4.19
CA PRO A 92 20.77 -3.07 2.95
C PRO A 92 19.46 -3.73 2.50
N LEU A 93 19.09 -3.49 1.25
CA LEU A 93 17.88 -4.08 0.67
C LEU A 93 18.01 -5.61 0.67
N THR A 94 16.93 -6.29 1.08
CA THR A 94 16.81 -7.72 0.83
C THR A 94 16.59 -7.94 -0.67
N PRO A 95 16.97 -9.11 -1.24
CA PRO A 95 16.71 -9.40 -2.65
C PRO A 95 15.23 -9.23 -3.03
N GLN A 96 14.32 -9.61 -2.12
CA GLN A 96 12.89 -9.46 -2.34
C GLN A 96 12.43 -7.99 -2.31
N ALA A 97 13.03 -7.14 -1.47
CA ALA A 97 12.77 -5.72 -1.48
C ALA A 97 13.29 -5.06 -2.77
N GLU A 98 14.46 -5.48 -3.25
CA GLU A 98 15.03 -5.00 -4.51
C GLU A 98 14.15 -5.39 -5.71
N ASP A 99 13.64 -6.62 -5.75
CA ASP A 99 12.68 -7.07 -6.78
C ASP A 99 11.39 -6.22 -6.76
N ILE A 100 10.85 -5.95 -5.56
CA ILE A 100 9.65 -5.12 -5.39
C ILE A 100 9.90 -3.71 -5.91
N LEU A 101 11.00 -3.08 -5.50
CA LEU A 101 11.32 -1.70 -5.89
C LEU A 101 11.62 -1.60 -7.40
N THR A 102 12.31 -2.59 -7.97
CA THR A 102 12.57 -2.67 -9.41
C THR A 102 11.27 -2.78 -10.20
N ALA A 103 10.34 -3.64 -9.79
CA ALA A 103 9.03 -3.75 -10.43
C ALA A 103 8.22 -2.44 -10.38
N LEU A 104 8.46 -1.60 -9.37
CA LEU A 104 7.84 -0.29 -9.22
C LEU A 104 8.58 0.84 -9.94
N ASN A 105 9.66 0.53 -10.67
CA ASN A 105 10.59 1.50 -11.26
C ASN A 105 11.14 2.51 -10.22
N ILE A 106 11.31 2.06 -8.98
CA ILE A 106 11.92 2.85 -7.92
C ILE A 106 13.42 2.53 -7.90
N PRO A 107 14.32 3.53 -7.95
CA PRO A 107 15.76 3.29 -7.88
C PRO A 107 16.14 2.54 -6.60
N THR A 108 16.91 1.45 -6.73
CA THR A 108 17.34 0.56 -5.62
C THR A 108 18.71 0.92 -5.05
N GLY A 109 19.23 2.11 -5.34
CA GLY A 109 20.50 2.62 -4.83
C GLY A 109 20.81 4.03 -5.36
N HIS A 110 21.76 4.70 -4.71
CA HIS A 110 22.28 6.03 -5.05
C HIS A 110 22.96 6.08 -6.43
#